data_AF-A0A3B5LV61-F1
#
_entry.id   AF-A0A3B5LV61-F1
#
_cell.length_a   1.000
_cell.length_b   1.000
_cell.length_c   1.000
_cell.angle_alpha   90.00
_cell.angle_beta   90.00
_cell.angle_gamma   90.00
#
_symmetry.space_group_name_H-M   'P 1'
#
loop_
_entity.id
_entity.type
_entity.pdbx_description
1 polymer ?
#
loop_
_entity_poly.entity_id
_entity_poly.type
_entity_poly.pdbx_seq_one_letter_code
_entity_poly.pdbx_strand_id
1 'polypeptide(L)'
;MQLNGNQKTGGQKRVRNDAGNKVTVVLGAQWGDEGKGKVVDLLATEADIICRCQGGNNAGHTVVVEGKEYDFHLLPSGIINTKGISLIGNGVVIHLPGLFEEGDKNEKKGLKGWEKRLIVSDRAHLGRHISFR
;
A
#
# COMPACT_ATOMS: atom_id res chain seq x y z
N MET A 1 -48.46 33.66 -14.17
CA MET A 1 -47.21 32.92 -14.41
C MET A 1 -46.08 33.69 -13.74
N GLN A 2 -45.71 33.33 -12.51
CA GLN A 2 -44.54 33.88 -11.82
C GLN A 2 -43.39 32.87 -11.95
N LEU A 3 -42.26 33.35 -12.46
CA LEU A 3 -41.02 32.62 -12.67
C LEU A 3 -40.29 32.45 -11.32
N ASN A 4 -39.90 31.21 -11.00
CA ASN A 4 -39.11 30.86 -9.83
C ASN A 4 -37.66 31.38 -9.98
N GLY A 5 -37.26 32.29 -9.08
CA GLY A 5 -35.89 32.79 -8.92
C GLY A 5 -35.17 32.06 -7.79
N ASN A 6 -34.23 31.19 -8.20
CA ASN A 6 -33.23 30.47 -7.41
C ASN A 6 -32.33 31.41 -6.58
N GLN A 7 -32.17 31.22 -5.25
CA GLN A 7 -30.96 31.67 -4.53
C GLN A 7 -30.57 30.78 -3.32
N LYS A 8 -29.46 30.05 -3.55
CA LYS A 8 -28.30 29.79 -2.67
C LYS A 8 -28.49 28.93 -1.40
N THR A 9 -28.30 27.62 -1.56
CA THR A 9 -27.84 26.73 -0.49
C THR A 9 -26.37 27.05 -0.16
N GLY A 10 -26.17 27.85 0.89
CA GLY A 10 -24.85 28.06 1.47
C GLY A 10 -24.30 26.75 1.99
N GLY A 11 -23.30 26.19 1.29
CA GLY A 11 -22.58 25.00 1.75
C GLY A 11 -21.93 25.28 3.10
N GLN A 12 -22.40 24.62 4.15
CA GLN A 12 -21.72 24.58 5.43
C GLN A 12 -20.32 23.99 5.19
N LYS A 13 -19.28 24.83 5.30
CA LYS A 13 -17.89 24.37 5.39
C LYS A 13 -17.81 23.45 6.60
N ARG A 14 -17.67 22.14 6.38
CA ARG A 14 -17.34 21.19 7.44
C ARG A 14 -16.11 21.71 8.17
N VAL A 15 -16.25 22.00 9.46
CA VAL A 15 -15.14 22.31 10.35
C VAL A 15 -14.23 21.09 10.31
N ARG A 16 -13.02 21.24 9.74
CA ARG A 16 -12.02 20.18 9.77
C ARG A 16 -11.56 20.08 11.22
N ASN A 17 -11.78 18.94 11.86
CA ASN A 17 -11.03 18.62 13.07
C ASN A 17 -9.56 18.49 12.63
N ASP A 18 -8.75 19.50 12.92
CA ASP A 18 -7.36 19.59 12.46
C ASP A 18 -6.43 18.59 13.18
N ALA A 19 -6.94 17.86 14.18
CA ALA A 19 -6.27 16.70 14.75
C ALA A 19 -6.71 15.42 13.99
N GLY A 20 -6.29 15.29 12.73
CA GLY A 20 -6.40 14.04 11.99
C GLY A 20 -5.50 12.94 12.58
N ASN A 21 -5.70 11.69 12.14
CA ASN A 21 -4.81 10.59 12.50
C ASN A 21 -3.36 10.92 12.09
N LYS A 22 -2.41 10.68 13.00
CA LYS A 22 -0.98 10.83 12.72
C LYS A 22 -0.49 9.58 11.99
N VAL A 23 0.42 9.76 11.04
CA VAL A 23 1.03 8.67 10.28
C VAL A 23 2.47 8.44 10.74
N THR A 24 2.84 7.17 10.89
CA THR A 24 4.23 6.76 11.13
C THR A 24 4.88 6.43 9.80
N VAL A 25 6.09 6.96 9.57
CA VAL A 25 6.82 6.76 8.31
C VAL A 25 8.18 6.15 8.61
N VAL A 26 8.51 5.07 7.90
CA VAL A 26 9.85 4.45 7.92
C VAL A 26 10.56 4.82 6.64
N LEU A 27 11.70 5.51 6.74
CA LEU A 27 12.52 5.95 5.62
C LEU A 27 13.95 5.42 5.78
N GLY A 28 14.59 5.10 4.66
CA GLY A 28 16.03 4.81 4.62
C GLY A 28 16.81 6.12 4.77
N ALA A 29 17.85 6.11 5.59
CA ALA A 29 18.70 7.28 5.82
C ALA A 29 19.94 7.32 4.90
N GLN A 30 20.23 6.21 4.20
CA GLN A 30 21.42 6.03 3.39
C GLN A 30 21.02 5.65 1.95
N TRP A 31 21.78 4.73 1.32
CA TRP A 31 21.59 4.30 -0.07
C TRP A 31 20.93 2.92 -0.18
N GLY A 32 19.98 2.61 0.71
CA GLY A 32 19.28 1.34 0.68
C GLY A 32 19.86 0.29 1.63
N ASP A 33 19.17 -0.86 1.69
CA ASP A 33 19.52 -2.03 2.50
C ASP A 33 19.78 -1.78 4.00
N GLU A 34 19.16 -0.75 4.57
CA GLU A 34 19.27 -0.41 6.00
C GLU A 34 18.43 -1.33 6.91
N GLY A 35 17.77 -2.35 6.36
CA GLY A 35 16.86 -3.22 7.09
C GLY A 35 15.51 -2.58 7.42
N LYS A 36 15.10 -1.54 6.68
CA LYS A 36 13.78 -0.86 6.82
C LYS A 36 12.59 -1.83 6.84
N GLY A 37 12.64 -2.90 6.04
CA GLY A 37 11.59 -3.91 6.03
C GLY A 37 11.38 -4.57 7.39
N LYS A 38 12.46 -4.86 8.14
CA LYS A 38 12.37 -5.44 9.49
C LYS A 38 11.68 -4.50 10.48
N VAL A 39 11.93 -3.19 10.37
CA VAL A 39 11.26 -2.18 11.20
C VAL A 39 9.78 -2.06 10.82
N VAL A 40 9.48 -2.09 9.52
CA VAL A 40 8.09 -2.10 9.01
C VAL A 40 7.34 -3.32 9.51
N ASP A 41 7.93 -4.50 9.52
CA ASP A 41 7.29 -5.73 9.99
C ASP A 41 6.92 -5.66 11.47
N LEU A 42 7.82 -5.10 12.29
CA LEU A 42 7.56 -4.87 13.71
C LEU A 42 6.37 -3.91 13.91
N LEU A 43 6.36 -2.78 13.20
CA LEU A 43 5.28 -1.79 13.29
C LEU A 43 3.95 -2.27 12.68
N ALA A 44 4.02 -3.13 11.66
CA ALA A 44 2.85 -3.63 10.96
C ALA A 44 1.97 -4.54 11.82
N THR A 45 2.49 -5.09 12.92
CA THR A 45 1.73 -5.94 13.86
C THR A 45 0.61 -5.15 14.55
N GLU A 46 0.83 -3.87 14.82
CA GLU A 46 -0.13 -2.98 15.50
C GLU A 46 -0.83 -2.00 14.55
N ALA A 47 -0.46 -2.00 13.27
CA ALA A 47 -0.99 -1.05 12.29
C ALA A 47 -2.32 -1.52 11.69
N ASP A 48 -3.30 -0.62 11.64
CA ASP A 48 -4.57 -0.84 10.92
C ASP A 48 -4.38 -0.73 9.39
N ILE A 49 -3.46 0.14 8.96
CA ILE A 49 -3.20 0.42 7.54
C ILE A 49 -1.69 0.44 7.30
N ILE A 50 -1.24 -0.33 6.31
CA ILE A 50 0.16 -0.39 5.88
C ILE A 50 0.24 0.08 4.43
N CYS A 51 1.00 1.15 4.19
CA CYS A 51 1.04 1.83 2.89
C CYS A 51 2.42 1.76 2.25
N ARG A 52 2.48 1.55 0.94
CA ARG A 52 3.65 1.88 0.11
C ARG A 52 3.35 3.14 -0.70
N CYS A 53 4.14 4.20 -0.53
CA CYS A 53 3.88 5.49 -1.17
C CYS A 53 4.63 5.69 -2.50
N GLN A 54 5.78 5.04 -2.69
CA GLN A 54 6.70 5.25 -3.82
C GLN A 54 7.41 3.96 -4.22
N GLY A 55 8.05 3.97 -5.39
CA GLY A 55 8.90 2.89 -5.88
C GLY A 55 8.18 1.94 -6.83
N GLY A 56 8.73 0.73 -7.02
CA GLY A 56 8.14 -0.31 -7.85
C GLY A 56 8.47 -1.70 -7.30
N ASN A 57 8.60 -2.69 -8.17
CA ASN A 57 9.01 -4.05 -7.82
C ASN A 57 10.54 -4.25 -7.83
N ASN A 58 11.30 -3.16 -7.70
CA ASN A 58 12.75 -3.13 -7.88
C ASN A 58 13.56 -3.55 -6.64
N ALA A 59 12.92 -3.63 -5.47
CA ALA A 59 13.53 -4.08 -4.22
C ALA A 59 12.63 -5.13 -3.56
N GLY A 60 13.24 -6.23 -3.13
CA GLY A 60 12.59 -7.31 -2.41
C GLY A 60 12.82 -7.20 -0.90
N HIS A 61 11.85 -7.65 -0.12
CA HIS A 61 11.97 -7.86 1.32
C HIS A 61 11.36 -9.22 1.67
N THR A 62 12.15 -10.08 2.29
CA THR A 62 11.71 -11.41 2.72
C THR A 62 11.36 -11.39 4.20
N VAL A 63 10.19 -11.90 4.55
CA VAL A 63 9.71 -12.00 5.94
C VAL A 63 9.50 -13.46 6.28
N VAL A 64 10.00 -13.87 7.45
CA VAL A 64 9.80 -15.23 7.97
C VAL A 64 8.78 -15.19 9.09
N VAL A 65 7.64 -15.87 8.91
CA VAL A 65 6.59 -15.99 9.93
C VAL A 65 6.30 -17.47 10.15
N GLU A 66 6.41 -17.92 11.40
CA GLU A 66 6.13 -19.31 11.80
C GLU A 66 6.88 -20.36 10.94
N GLY A 67 8.12 -20.07 10.55
CA GLY A 67 8.95 -20.94 9.72
C GLY A 67 8.64 -20.91 8.21
N LYS A 68 7.78 -20.00 7.76
CA LYS A 68 7.46 -19.79 6.33
C LYS A 68 8.05 -18.49 5.84
N GLU A 69 8.74 -18.56 4.71
CA GLU A 69 9.40 -17.40 4.09
C GLU A 69 8.50 -16.78 3.02
N TYR A 70 8.10 -15.52 3.20
CA TYR A 70 7.31 -14.75 2.25
C TYR A 70 8.18 -13.71 1.56
N ASP A 71 8.12 -13.64 0.24
CA ASP A 71 8.96 -12.73 -0.55
C ASP A 71 8.09 -11.61 -1.10
N PHE A 72 8.34 -10.38 -0.66
CA PHE A 72 7.57 -9.21 -1.05
C PHE A 72 8.40 -8.28 -1.92
N HIS A 73 7.88 -7.90 -3.08
CA HIS A 73 8.52 -6.94 -3.98
C HIS A 73 7.66 -5.70 -4.12
N LEU A 74 6.40 -5.87 -4.50
CA LEU A 74 5.44 -4.79 -4.68
C LEU A 74 4.43 -4.72 -3.54
N LEU A 75 4.03 -5.87 -2.98
CA LEU A 75 3.11 -5.90 -1.84
C LEU A 75 3.80 -5.29 -0.60
N PRO A 76 3.08 -4.50 0.21
CA PRO A 76 3.59 -4.10 1.51
C PRO A 76 3.80 -5.34 2.39
N SER A 77 4.96 -5.49 3.03
CA SER A 77 5.29 -6.68 3.85
C SER A 77 4.32 -6.90 5.02
N GLY A 78 3.71 -5.82 5.51
CA GLY A 78 2.65 -5.85 6.51
C GLY A 78 1.35 -6.55 6.07
N ILE A 79 1.22 -6.97 4.80
CA ILE A 79 0.05 -7.75 4.32
C ILE A 79 -0.10 -9.11 5.04
N ILE A 80 0.94 -9.57 5.74
CA ILE A 80 0.86 -10.75 6.60
C ILE A 80 -0.11 -10.53 7.77
N ASN A 81 -0.24 -9.29 8.26
CA ASN A 81 -1.23 -8.97 9.28
C ASN A 81 -2.64 -9.05 8.65
N THR A 82 -3.41 -10.05 9.05
CA THR A 82 -4.76 -10.31 8.51
C THR A 82 -5.79 -9.25 8.92
N LYS A 83 -5.52 -8.49 9.99
CA LYS A 83 -6.39 -7.39 10.45
C LYS A 83 -6.13 -6.09 9.70
N GLY A 84 -4.90 -5.91 9.19
CA GLY A 84 -4.46 -4.69 8.52
C GLY A 84 -4.88 -4.63 7.05
N ILE A 85 -5.15 -3.42 6.58
CA ILE A 85 -5.37 -3.11 5.16
C ILE A 85 -4.03 -2.70 4.55
N SER A 86 -3.70 -3.28 3.40
CA SER A 86 -2.52 -2.91 2.61
C SER A 86 -2.90 -1.92 1.52
N LEU A 87 -2.21 -0.79 1.41
CA LEU A 87 -2.47 0.25 0.44
C LEU A 87 -1.26 0.50 -0.47
N ILE A 88 -1.49 0.47 -1.78
CA ILE A 88 -0.53 0.94 -2.79
C ILE A 88 -0.91 2.37 -3.18
N GLY A 89 -0.03 3.31 -2.86
CA GLY A 89 -0.20 4.73 -3.13
C GLY A 89 0.03 5.09 -4.61
N ASN A 90 -0.35 6.31 -4.98
CA ASN A 90 -0.26 6.82 -6.35
C ASN A 90 1.18 7.02 -6.87
N GLY A 91 2.18 7.12 -5.99
CA GLY A 91 3.59 7.24 -6.38
C GLY A 91 4.24 5.90 -6.77
N VAL A 92 3.51 4.79 -6.67
CA VAL A 92 4.03 3.46 -7.02
C VAL A 92 3.84 3.19 -8.51
N VAL A 93 4.86 2.60 -9.13
CA VAL A 93 4.79 2.03 -10.47
C VAL A 93 4.50 0.54 -10.36
N ILE A 94 3.32 0.13 -10.83
CA ILE A 94 2.80 -1.23 -10.70
C ILE A 94 3.08 -2.02 -11.96
N HIS A 95 3.79 -3.14 -11.82
CA HIS A 95 3.90 -4.17 -12.84
C HIS A 95 2.85 -5.25 -12.58
N LEU A 96 1.74 -5.23 -13.34
CA LEU A 96 0.59 -6.11 -13.10
C LEU A 96 0.95 -7.61 -13.09
N PRO A 97 1.66 -8.17 -14.09
CA PRO A 97 2.03 -9.58 -14.04
C PRO A 97 2.84 -9.94 -12.80
N GLY A 98 3.81 -9.09 -12.44
CA GLY A 98 4.64 -9.30 -11.26
C GLY A 98 3.86 -9.25 -9.95
N LEU A 99 2.85 -8.38 -9.85
CA LEU A 99 1.97 -8.30 -8.67
C LEU A 99 1.20 -9.62 -8.47
N PHE A 100 0.58 -10.15 -9.53
CA PHE A 100 -0.16 -11.41 -9.45
C PHE A 100 0.76 -12.60 -9.21
N GLU A 101 1.90 -12.68 -9.89
CA GLU A 101 2.90 -13.73 -9.65
C GLU A 101 3.41 -13.74 -8.21
N GLU A 102 3.65 -12.57 -7.62
CA GLU A 102 4.03 -12.41 -6.22
C GLU A 102 2.91 -12.86 -5.27
N GLY A 103 1.66 -12.45 -5.55
CA GLY A 103 0.47 -12.87 -4.83
C GLY A 103 0.31 -14.39 -4.83
N ASP A 104 0.32 -15.02 -6.00
CA ASP A 104 0.17 -16.47 -6.18
C ASP A 104 1.27 -17.26 -5.48
N LYS A 105 2.52 -16.80 -5.55
CA LYS A 105 3.66 -17.42 -4.87
C LYS A 105 3.47 -17.40 -3.35
N ASN A 106 3.06 -16.26 -2.80
CA ASN A 106 2.87 -16.11 -1.36
C ASN A 106 1.58 -16.79 -0.87
N GLU A 107 0.54 -16.86 -1.69
CA GLU A 107 -0.70 -17.57 -1.38
C GLU A 107 -0.46 -19.08 -1.23
N LYS A 108 0.35 -19.69 -2.10
CA LYS A 108 0.79 -21.09 -1.98
C LYS A 108 1.53 -21.37 -0.67
N LYS A 109 2.24 -20.38 -0.14
CA LYS A 109 2.93 -20.47 1.17
C LYS A 109 1.97 -20.24 2.35
N GLY A 110 0.79 -19.66 2.12
CA GLY A 110 -0.27 -19.52 3.11
C GLY A 110 -0.82 -18.11 3.30
N LEU A 111 -0.43 -17.14 2.48
CA LEU A 111 -0.96 -15.78 2.50
C LEU A 111 -2.39 -15.74 1.92
N LYS A 112 -3.37 -16.20 2.68
CA LYS A 112 -4.77 -16.30 2.23
C LYS A 112 -5.49 -14.95 2.26
N GLY A 113 -6.33 -14.70 1.25
CA GLY A 113 -7.25 -13.56 1.24
C GLY A 113 -6.56 -12.20 1.20
N TRP A 114 -5.37 -12.12 0.59
CA TRP A 114 -4.63 -10.88 0.42
C TRP A 114 -5.35 -9.90 -0.51
N GLU A 115 -6.03 -10.41 -1.56
CA GLU A 115 -6.79 -9.62 -2.53
C GLU A 115 -7.87 -8.74 -1.90
N LYS A 116 -8.53 -9.25 -0.85
CA LYS A 116 -9.60 -8.54 -0.14
C LYS A 116 -9.09 -7.40 0.73
N ARG A 117 -7.79 -7.39 1.03
CA ARG A 117 -7.13 -6.44 1.95
C ARG A 117 -6.17 -5.52 1.22
N LEU A 118 -5.92 -5.75 -0.07
CA LEU A 118 -5.10 -4.88 -0.90
C LEU A 118 -5.98 -3.83 -1.57
N ILE A 119 -5.68 -2.56 -1.30
CA ILE A 119 -6.26 -1.42 -1.99
C ILE A 119 -5.19 -0.82 -2.88
N VAL A 120 -5.52 -0.61 -4.15
CA VAL A 120 -4.62 0.03 -5.12
C VAL A 120 -5.20 1.38 -5.50
N SER A 121 -4.38 2.43 -5.38
CA SER A 121 -4.74 3.75 -5.87
C SER A 121 -4.98 3.72 -7.38
N ASP A 122 -6.12 4.27 -7.81
CA ASP A 122 -6.49 4.43 -9.23
C ASP A 122 -5.52 5.32 -10.01
N ARG A 123 -4.74 6.15 -9.31
CA ARG A 123 -3.71 7.04 -9.87
C ARG A 123 -2.31 6.44 -9.88
N ALA A 124 -2.14 5.19 -9.45
CA ALA A 124 -0.85 4.52 -9.56
C ALA A 124 -0.50 4.28 -11.03
N HIS A 125 0.77 4.49 -11.39
CA HIS A 125 1.20 4.32 -12.77
C HIS A 125 1.39 2.84 -13.09
N LEU A 126 0.94 2.40 -14.26
CA LEU A 126 1.22 1.05 -14.76
C LEU A 126 2.57 1.03 -15.47
N GLY A 127 3.51 0.27 -14.93
CA GLY A 127 4.81 0.03 -15.55
C GLY A 127 4.67 -1.03 -16.65
N ARG A 128 5.08 -0.69 -17.87
CA ARG A 128 5.29 -1.71 -18.92
C ARG A 128 6.58 -2.48 -18.62
N HIS A 129 6.59 -3.77 -18.98
CA HIS A 129 7.76 -4.62 -18.90
C HIS A 129 8.97 -3.92 -19.58
N ILE A 130 9.99 -3.60 -18.79
CA ILE A 130 11.25 -3.07 -19.31
C ILE A 130 12.08 -4.29 -19.75
N SER A 131 11.88 -4.73 -20.99
CA SER A 131 12.87 -5.57 -21.67
C SER A 131 13.79 -4.62 -22.41
N PHE A 132 14.99 -4.38 -21.86
CA PHE A 132 16.06 -3.81 -22.66
C PHE A 132 16.52 -4.91 -23.62
N ARG A 133 16.09 -4.81 -24.87
CA ARG A 133 16.68 -5.51 -25.99
C ARG A 133 17.54 -4.55 -26.78
#